data_AF-A0A925V519-F1
#
_entry.id   AF-A0A925V519-F1
#
_cell.length_a   1.000
_cell.length_b   1.000
_cell.length_c   1.000
_cell.angle_alpha   90.00
_cell.angle_beta   90.00
_cell.angle_gamma   90.00
#
_symmetry.space_group_name_H-M   'P 1'
#
loop_
_entity.id
_entity.type
_entity.pdbx_description
1 polymer ?
#
loop_
_entity_poly.entity_id
_entity_poly.type
_entity_poly.pdbx_seq_one_letter_code
_entity_poly.pdbx_strand_id
1 'polypeptide(L)'
;MIARGERERTGGTVIAPPVIAMAFLRAAPQCIEFDPLRRRCVRLAKSGQYRKAAIALAELAHREQDPATWVRLGAMLVRAGRTGPGIDALKQGQWLHRMRRNQRRAEVVAELIAQVARRAA
;
A
#
# COMPACT_ATOMS: atom_id res chain seq x y z
N MET A 1 8.25 20.94 -81.23
CA MET A 1 8.65 20.29 -79.97
C MET A 1 8.78 21.40 -78.93
N ILE A 2 7.80 21.75 -78.07
CA ILE A 2 7.13 20.98 -77.00
C ILE A 2 8.21 20.24 -76.15
N ALA A 3 8.46 20.51 -74.87
CA ALA A 3 7.61 21.02 -73.79
C ALA A 3 8.37 21.90 -72.77
N ARG A 4 7.57 22.71 -72.07
CA ARG A 4 7.85 23.54 -70.89
C ARG A 4 8.32 22.69 -69.71
N GLY A 5 9.36 23.13 -69.00
CA GLY A 5 9.66 22.63 -67.65
C GLY A 5 8.66 23.21 -66.66
N GLU A 6 7.66 22.42 -66.28
CA GLU A 6 6.64 22.80 -65.32
C GLU A 6 7.22 22.76 -63.91
N ARG A 7 7.04 23.88 -63.19
CA ARG A 7 7.19 23.97 -61.74
C ARG A 7 6.11 23.11 -61.12
N GLU A 8 6.49 22.05 -60.43
CA GLU A 8 5.55 21.33 -59.58
C GLU A 8 5.37 22.05 -58.24
N ARG A 9 4.10 22.03 -57.84
CA ARG A 9 3.47 22.86 -56.84
C ARG A 9 3.76 22.36 -55.44
N THR A 10 3.94 23.34 -54.57
CA THR A 10 3.67 23.31 -53.14
C THR A 10 2.35 22.58 -52.84
N GLY A 11 2.45 21.47 -52.10
CA GLY A 11 1.34 20.74 -51.49
C GLY A 11 1.81 20.22 -50.13
N GLY A 12 1.01 20.46 -49.09
CA GLY A 12 1.36 20.31 -47.67
C GLY A 12 2.02 18.97 -47.29
N THR A 13 2.77 18.91 -46.21
CA THR A 13 2.16 18.83 -44.88
C THR A 13 3.20 19.21 -43.83
N VAL A 14 2.89 20.22 -43.02
CA VAL A 14 3.63 20.50 -41.78
C VAL A 14 3.33 19.35 -40.83
N ILE A 15 4.29 18.45 -40.62
CA ILE A 15 4.22 17.48 -39.52
C ILE A 15 4.48 18.28 -38.24
N ALA A 16 3.41 18.83 -37.67
CA ALA A 16 3.43 19.30 -36.30
C ALA A 16 3.76 18.09 -35.41
N PRO A 17 4.77 18.15 -34.53
CA PRO A 17 4.95 17.13 -33.52
C PRO A 17 3.76 17.20 -32.56
N PRO A 18 2.98 16.13 -32.35
CA PRO A 18 2.04 16.10 -31.25
C PRO A 18 2.85 16.10 -29.94
N VAL A 19 2.97 17.29 -29.37
CA VAL A 19 2.76 17.60 -27.96
C VAL A 19 2.42 16.36 -27.12
N ILE A 20 3.32 16.04 -26.20
CA ILE A 20 3.00 15.52 -24.87
C ILE A 20 2.06 14.30 -24.90
N ALA A 21 2.59 13.17 -25.36
CA ALA A 21 2.12 11.89 -24.85
C ALA A 21 2.62 11.76 -23.40
N MET A 22 1.97 12.48 -22.49
CA MET A 22 1.92 12.15 -21.07
C MET A 22 1.43 10.71 -21.01
N ALA A 23 2.37 9.78 -20.90
CA ALA A 23 2.12 8.40 -20.55
C ALA A 23 1.55 8.39 -19.13
N PHE A 24 0.25 8.71 -19.06
CA PHE A 24 -0.65 8.32 -18.02
C PHE A 24 -0.61 6.80 -18.02
N LEU A 25 0.39 6.24 -17.33
CA LEU A 25 0.34 4.90 -16.77
C LEU A 25 -0.84 4.91 -15.81
N ARG A 26 -2.03 4.78 -16.39
CA ARG A 26 -3.27 4.47 -15.73
C ARG A 26 -3.01 3.12 -15.08
N ALA A 27 -2.57 3.17 -13.82
CA ALA A 27 -2.48 2.01 -12.97
C ALA A 27 -3.77 1.23 -13.16
N ALA A 28 -3.66 0.05 -13.78
CA ALA A 28 -4.77 -0.85 -13.87
C ALA A 28 -5.37 -0.95 -12.47
N PRO A 29 -6.71 -0.91 -12.30
CA PRO A 29 -7.29 -1.27 -11.02
C PRO A 29 -6.76 -2.66 -10.75
N GLN A 30 -5.89 -2.77 -9.74
CA GLN A 30 -5.45 -4.05 -9.23
C GLN A 30 -6.76 -4.76 -8.94
N CYS A 31 -7.11 -5.78 -9.73
CA CYS A 31 -8.14 -6.72 -9.36
C CYS A 31 -7.83 -7.02 -7.90
N ILE A 32 -8.74 -6.66 -7.00
CA ILE A 32 -8.53 -6.80 -5.56
C ILE A 32 -8.40 -8.30 -5.34
N GLU A 33 -7.20 -8.82 -5.48
CA GLU A 33 -6.89 -10.22 -5.28
C GLU A 33 -7.15 -10.43 -3.80
N PHE A 34 -8.30 -11.03 -3.54
CA PHE A 34 -8.86 -11.13 -2.22
C PHE A 34 -8.05 -12.20 -1.50
N ASP A 35 -6.96 -11.80 -0.85
CA ASP A 35 -6.08 -12.74 -0.18
C ASP A 35 -6.90 -13.59 0.83
N PRO A 36 -6.99 -14.92 0.63
CA PRO A 36 -7.70 -15.79 1.56
C PRO A 36 -7.17 -15.70 2.99
N LEU A 37 -5.88 -15.36 3.18
CA LEU A 37 -5.29 -15.10 4.50
C LEU A 37 -5.90 -13.87 5.15
N ARG A 38 -6.13 -12.77 4.41
CA ARG A 38 -6.82 -11.58 4.96
C ARG A 38 -8.23 -11.92 5.42
N ARG A 39 -9.01 -12.68 4.64
CA ARG A 39 -10.36 -13.14 5.05
C ARG A 39 -10.31 -14.02 6.30
N ARG A 40 -9.36 -14.95 6.37
CA ARG A 40 -9.15 -15.82 7.53
C ARG A 40 -8.82 -15.00 8.78
N CYS A 41 -7.93 -14.02 8.67
CA CYS A 41 -7.56 -13.12 9.78
C CYS A 41 -8.77 -12.36 10.33
N VAL A 42 -9.59 -11.76 9.46
CA VAL A 42 -10.80 -11.03 9.87
C VAL A 42 -11.78 -11.97 10.57
N ARG A 43 -11.98 -13.18 10.05
CA ARG A 43 -12.89 -14.17 10.66
C ARG A 43 -12.41 -14.59 12.05
N LEU A 44 -11.11 -14.87 12.20
CA LEU A 44 -10.50 -15.22 13.49
C LEU A 44 -10.56 -14.08 14.50
N ALA A 45 -10.35 -12.84 14.06
CA ALA A 45 -10.47 -11.67 14.92
C ALA A 45 -11.92 -11.45 15.37
N LYS A 46 -12.90 -11.63 14.48
CA LYS A 46 -14.34 -11.53 14.82
C LYS A 46 -14.80 -12.62 15.78
N SER A 47 -14.20 -13.81 15.73
CA SER A 47 -14.50 -14.90 16.66
C SER A 47 -13.72 -14.82 17.98
N GLY A 48 -13.00 -13.71 18.24
CA GLY A 48 -12.21 -13.52 19.46
C GLY A 48 -10.93 -14.36 19.53
N GLN A 49 -10.58 -15.10 18.47
CA GLN A 49 -9.40 -15.96 18.42
C GLN A 49 -8.14 -15.15 18.08
N TYR A 50 -7.81 -14.15 18.91
CA TYR A 50 -6.77 -13.16 18.64
C TYR A 50 -5.38 -13.79 18.47
N ARG A 51 -5.04 -14.85 19.22
CA ARG A 51 -3.76 -15.57 19.05
C ARG A 51 -3.62 -16.18 17.66
N LYS A 52 -4.67 -16.86 17.17
CA LYS A 52 -4.67 -17.46 15.84
C LYS A 52 -4.67 -16.39 14.74
N ALA A 53 -5.40 -15.30 14.96
CA ALA A 53 -5.39 -14.15 14.05
C ALA A 53 -3.98 -13.54 13.95
N ALA A 54 -3.27 -13.39 15.07
CA ALA A 54 -1.90 -12.88 15.10
C ALA A 54 -0.93 -13.79 14.33
N ILE A 55 -1.04 -15.12 14.45
CA ILE A 55 -0.18 -16.04 13.70
C ILE A 55 -0.39 -15.89 12.19
N ALA A 56 -1.64 -15.86 11.72
CA ALA A 56 -1.93 -15.68 10.30
C ALA A 56 -1.50 -14.29 9.78
N LEU A 57 -1.64 -13.24 10.59
CA LEU A 57 -1.16 -11.90 10.26
C LEU A 57 0.36 -11.80 10.26
N ALA A 58 1.06 -12.56 11.10
CA ALA A 58 2.52 -12.57 11.13
C ALA A 58 3.07 -13.07 9.79
N GLU A 59 2.55 -14.20 9.29
CA GLU A 59 2.95 -14.71 7.97
C GLU A 59 2.72 -13.66 6.87
N LEU A 60 1.55 -13.03 6.88
CA LEU A 60 1.21 -12.01 5.89
C LEU A 60 2.10 -10.76 5.99
N ALA A 61 2.39 -10.30 7.20
CA ALA A 61 3.19 -9.09 7.46
C ALA A 61 4.63 -9.25 6.94
N HIS A 62 5.21 -10.44 7.11
CA HIS A 62 6.56 -10.74 6.62
C HIS A 62 6.61 -10.83 5.09
N ARG A 63 5.56 -11.39 4.46
CA ARG A 63 5.47 -11.55 3.00
C ARG A 63 5.23 -10.23 2.27
N GLU A 64 4.24 -9.44 2.72
CA GLU A 64 3.81 -8.23 2.00
C GLU A 64 4.60 -6.98 2.38
N GLN A 65 5.23 -6.96 3.56
CA GLN A 65 5.84 -5.75 4.14
C GLN A 65 4.89 -4.53 4.12
N ASP A 66 3.58 -4.79 4.22
CA ASP A 66 2.53 -3.77 4.22
C ASP A 66 2.42 -3.15 5.63
N PRO A 67 2.60 -1.83 5.80
CA PRO A 67 2.49 -1.18 7.10
C PRO A 67 1.16 -1.48 7.79
N ALA A 68 0.05 -1.54 7.05
CA ALA A 68 -1.27 -1.78 7.64
C ALA A 68 -1.38 -3.20 8.23
N THR A 69 -0.73 -4.18 7.62
CA THR A 69 -0.69 -5.56 8.12
C THR A 69 0.10 -5.66 9.43
N TRP A 70 1.24 -4.96 9.55
CA TRP A 70 1.99 -4.84 10.79
C TRP A 70 1.20 -4.18 11.93
N VAL A 71 0.45 -3.12 11.63
CA VAL A 71 -0.42 -2.46 12.62
C VAL A 71 -1.52 -3.41 13.12
N ARG A 72 -2.16 -4.16 12.21
CA ARG A 72 -3.18 -5.16 12.58
C ARG A 72 -2.59 -6.29 13.41
N LEU A 73 -1.39 -6.77 13.07
CA LEU A 73 -0.66 -7.78 13.84
C LEU A 73 -0.44 -7.30 15.28
N GLY A 74 0.10 -6.09 15.45
CA GLY A 74 0.31 -5.48 16.76
C GLY A 74 -0.99 -5.39 17.58
N ALA A 75 -2.08 -4.92 16.96
CA ALA A 75 -3.38 -4.85 17.62
C ALA A 75 -3.91 -6.24 18.06
N MET A 76 -3.73 -7.28 17.24
CA MET A 76 -4.13 -8.64 17.62
C MET A 76 -3.27 -9.21 18.74
N LEU A 77 -1.97 -8.93 18.75
CA LEU A 77 -1.06 -9.36 19.82
C LEU A 77 -1.41 -8.70 21.16
N VAL A 78 -1.70 -7.39 21.15
CA VAL A 78 -2.16 -6.67 22.35
C VAL A 78 -3.48 -7.27 22.87
N ARG A 79 -4.46 -7.50 21.99
CA ARG A 79 -5.73 -8.14 22.38
C ARG A 79 -5.56 -9.58 22.87
N ALA A 80 -4.50 -10.26 22.46
CA ALA A 80 -4.13 -11.58 22.94
C ALA A 80 -3.35 -11.57 24.27
N GLY A 81 -3.14 -10.39 24.89
CA GLY A 81 -2.37 -10.19 26.12
C GLY A 81 -0.85 -10.15 25.93
N ARG A 82 -0.36 -10.14 24.68
CA ARG A 82 1.07 -10.09 24.36
C ARG A 82 1.50 -8.66 24.06
N THR A 83 1.50 -7.82 25.09
CA THR A 83 1.73 -6.37 24.93
C THR A 83 3.10 -6.03 24.36
N GLY A 84 4.18 -6.62 24.88
CA GLY A 84 5.55 -6.35 24.39
C GLY A 84 5.71 -6.61 22.88
N PRO A 85 5.48 -7.86 22.41
CA PRO A 85 5.51 -8.18 20.98
C PRO A 85 4.51 -7.35 20.15
N GLY A 86 3.36 -7.00 20.74
CA GLY A 86 2.38 -6.14 20.10
C GLY A 86 2.91 -4.74 19.83
N ILE A 87 3.58 -4.12 20.81
CA ILE A 87 4.22 -2.80 20.66
C ILE A 87 5.32 -2.86 19.60
N ASP A 88 6.13 -3.91 19.57
CA ASP A 88 7.21 -4.03 18.57
C ASP A 88 6.67 -4.14 17.14
N ALA A 89 5.58 -4.90 16.93
CA ALA A 89 4.89 -4.95 15.65
C ALA A 89 4.28 -3.59 15.26
N LEU A 90 3.74 -2.83 16.22
CA LEU A 90 3.24 -1.47 15.97
C LEU A 90 4.38 -0.52 15.58
N LYS A 91 5.55 -0.59 16.24
CA LYS A 91 6.74 0.21 15.88
C LYS A 91 7.20 -0.10 14.46
N GLN A 92 7.18 -1.36 14.04
CA GLN A 92 7.51 -1.75 12.66
C GLN A 92 6.52 -1.13 11.66
N GLY A 93 5.22 -1.20 11.94
CA GLY A 93 4.19 -0.56 11.12
C GLY A 93 4.34 0.96 11.05
N GLN A 94 4.68 1.61 12.17
CA GLN A 94 4.98 3.04 12.23
C GLN A 94 6.18 3.42 11.36
N TRP A 95 7.28 2.67 11.48
CA TRP A 95 8.49 2.89 10.69
C TRP A 95 8.20 2.76 9.19
N LEU A 96 7.48 1.71 8.77
CA LEU A 96 7.06 1.53 7.37
C LEU A 96 6.17 2.68 6.87
N HIS A 97 5.28 3.22 7.70
CA HIS A 97 4.50 4.41 7.35
C HIS A 97 5.38 5.65 7.15
N ARG A 98 6.39 5.86 8.00
CA ARG A 98 7.37 6.95 7.84
C ARG A 98 8.19 6.80 6.56
N MET A 99 8.68 5.60 6.28
CA MET A 99 9.44 5.30 5.05
C MET A 99 8.62 5.57 3.78
N ARG A 100 7.31 5.28 3.81
CA ARG A 100 6.38 5.58 2.71
C ARG A 100 5.86 7.04 2.73
N ARG A 101 6.49 7.93 3.51
CA ARG A 101 6.11 9.35 3.70
C ARG A 101 4.66 9.58 4.13
N ASN A 102 4.04 8.58 4.77
CA ASN A 102 2.68 8.68 5.29
C ASN A 102 2.71 9.11 6.76
N GLN A 103 3.12 10.36 6.99
CA GLN A 103 3.40 10.89 8.32
C GLN A 103 2.18 10.86 9.24
N ARG A 104 1.01 11.25 8.74
CA ARG A 104 -0.25 11.24 9.52
C ARG A 104 -0.59 9.85 10.05
N ARG A 105 -0.39 8.79 9.26
CA ARG A 105 -0.62 7.41 9.74
C ARG A 105 0.44 6.98 10.75
N ALA A 106 1.70 7.38 10.56
CA ALA A 106 2.75 7.08 11.53
C ALA A 106 2.47 7.71 12.90
N GLU A 107 1.90 8.92 12.94
CA GLU A 107 1.51 9.60 14.18
C GLU A 107 0.35 8.89 14.88
N VAL A 108 -0.67 8.47 14.14
CA VAL A 108 -1.77 7.66 14.68
C VAL A 108 -1.25 6.37 15.31
N VAL A 109 -0.28 5.70 14.68
CA VAL A 109 0.33 4.49 15.25
C VAL A 109 1.17 4.82 16.49
N ALA A 110 1.87 5.96 16.51
CA ALA A 110 2.61 6.42 17.68
C ALA A 110 1.69 6.62 18.89
N GLU A 111 0.53 7.26 18.66
CA GLU A 111 -0.46 7.47 19.69
C GLU A 111 -1.02 6.13 20.20
N LEU A 112 -1.30 5.19 19.29
CA LEU A 112 -1.74 3.85 19.65
C LEU A 112 -0.70 3.12 20.53
N ILE A 113 0.58 3.21 20.21
CA ILE A 113 1.67 2.65 21.03
C ILE A 113 1.64 3.25 22.43
N ALA A 114 1.54 4.57 22.54
CA ALA A 114 1.50 5.26 23.84
C ALA A 114 0.27 4.86 24.66
N GLN A 115 -0.90 4.73 24.02
CA GLN A 115 -2.12 4.26 24.68
C GLN A 115 -1.98 2.82 25.20
N VAL A 116 -1.39 1.93 24.40
CA VAL A 116 -1.14 0.54 24.80
C VAL A 116 -0.17 0.46 25.97
N ALA A 117 0.93 1.23 25.92
CA ALA A 117 1.93 1.27 26.98
C ALA A 117 1.34 1.75 28.32
N ARG A 118 0.51 2.80 28.29
CA ARG A 118 -0.17 3.32 29.50
C ARG A 118 -1.14 2.31 30.13
N ARG A 119 -1.76 1.44 29.34
CA ARG A 119 -2.71 0.42 29.83
C ARG A 119 -2.04 -0.81 30.44
N ALA A 120 -0.74 -0.96 30.20
CA ALA A 120 0.04 -2.11 30.65
C ALA A 120 0.95 -1.80 31.84
N ALA A 121 1.07 -0.51 32.19
CA ALA A 121 1.66 -0.04 33.44
C ALA A 121 0.62 -0.12 34.55
#